data_AF-A0A6B3HLV7-F1
#
_entry.id   AF-A0A6B3HLV7-F1
#
_cell.length_a   1.000
_cell.length_b   1.000
_cell.length_c   1.000
_cell.angle_alpha   90.00
_cell.angle_beta   90.00
_cell.angle_gamma   90.00
#
_symmetry.space_group_name_H-M   'P 1'
#
loop_
_entity.id
_entity.type
_entity.pdbx_description
1 polymer ?
#
loop_
_entity_poly.entity_id
_entity_poly.type
_entity_poly.pdbx_seq_one_letter_code
_entity_poly.pdbx_strand_id
1 'polypeptide(L)' 'FEVPSQNLIYADTEGNIGYQAPGTIPVRLKGDGTLPSPGWDPAYGWAKEPIPFDELPFEYNPERGYIVTANQA' A
#
# COMPACT_ATOMS: atom_id res chain seq x y z
N PHE A 1 -14.40 -1.96 6.55
CA PHE A 1 -13.81 -3.30 6.41
C PHE A 1 -12.33 -3.08 6.16
N GLU A 2 -11.47 -3.59 7.02
CA GLU A 2 -10.02 -3.45 6.86
C GLU A 2 -9.46 -4.79 6.41
N VAL A 3 -8.67 -4.76 5.33
CA VAL A 3 -7.91 -5.92 4.85
C VAL A 3 -6.43 -5.67 5.14
N PRO A 4 -5.67 -6.71 5.51
CA PRO A 4 -4.21 -6.59 5.57
C PRO A 4 -3.68 -6.19 4.18
N SER A 5 -2.52 -5.54 4.16
CA SER A 5 -1.89 -5.14 2.91
C SER A 5 -1.64 -6.35 2.00
N GLN A 6 -2.21 -6.33 0.81
CA GLN A 6 -2.06 -7.36 -0.22
C GLN A 6 -1.87 -6.71 -1.58
N ASN A 7 -1.39 -7.48 -2.54
CA ASN A 7 -1.49 -7.10 -3.95
C ASN A 7 -2.88 -7.51 -4.45
N LEU A 8 -3.78 -6.54 -4.65
CA LEU A 8 -5.11 -6.82 -5.18
C LEU A 8 -5.10 -6.65 -6.70
N ILE A 9 -5.41 -7.72 -7.42
CA ILE A 9 -5.60 -7.71 -8.87
C ILE A 9 -7.09 -7.71 -9.19
N TYR A 10 -7.46 -6.91 -10.17
CA TYR A 10 -8.81 -6.78 -10.69
C TYR A 10 -8.85 -7.09 -12.19
N ALA A 11 -9.93 -7.71 -12.63
CA ALA A 11 -10.30 -7.84 -14.03
C ALA A 11 -11.84 -7.89 -14.15
N ASP A 12 -12.39 -7.41 -15.27
CA ASP A 12 -13.83 -7.45 -15.55
C ASP A 12 -14.17 -7.95 -16.96
N THR A 13 -15.47 -8.00 -17.25
CA THR A 13 -16.02 -8.43 -18.55
C THR A 13 -15.95 -7.36 -19.64
N GLU A 14 -15.61 -6.11 -19.30
CA GLU A 14 -15.42 -5.02 -20.24
C GLU A 14 -13.97 -4.96 -20.76
N GLY A 15 -13.10 -5.83 -20.23
CA GLY A 15 -11.71 -5.94 -20.62
C GLY A 15 -10.78 -5.05 -19.81
N ASN A 16 -11.25 -4.49 -18.68
CA ASN A 16 -10.39 -3.71 -17.80
C ASN A 16 -9.54 -4.63 -16.93
N ILE A 17 -8.31 -4.19 -16.66
CA ILE A 17 -7.41 -4.80 -15.67
C ILE A 17 -6.88 -3.72 -14.72
N GLY A 18 -6.72 -4.09 -13.45
CA GLY A 18 -6.24 -3.16 -12.44
C GLY A 18 -5.41 -3.82 -11.35
N TYR A 19 -4.61 -2.99 -10.71
CA TYR A 19 -3.87 -3.30 -9.50
C TYR A 19 -4.10 -2.21 -8.46
N GLN A 20 -4.25 -2.65 -7.22
CA GLN A 20 -4.19 -1.78 -6.05
C GLN A 20 -3.31 -2.47 -5.01
N ALA A 21 -2.48 -1.69 -4.31
CA ALA A 21 -1.87 -2.08 -3.05
C ALA A 21 -2.73 -1.56 -1.87
N PRO A 22 -3.91 -2.13 -1.57
CA PRO A 22 -4.78 -1.60 -0.52
C PRO A 22 -4.17 -1.84 0.87
N GLY A 23 -4.50 -0.97 1.80
CA GLY A 23 -4.18 -1.15 3.22
C GLY A 23 -4.19 0.18 3.97
N THR A 24 -4.18 0.10 5.30
CA THR A 24 -4.00 1.27 6.16
C THR A 24 -2.51 1.41 6.48
N ILE A 25 -1.79 2.24 5.71
CA ILE A 25 -0.34 2.38 5.84
C ILE A 25 -0.02 3.56 6.79
N PRO A 26 0.63 3.31 7.95
CA PRO A 26 0.95 4.38 8.87
C PRO A 26 2.12 5.24 8.37
N VAL A 27 2.02 6.55 8.57
CA VAL A 27 3.14 7.48 8.37
C VAL A 27 4.00 7.49 9.64
N ARG A 28 5.22 6.96 9.57
CA ARG A 28 6.16 6.98 10.70
C ARG A 28 6.73 8.38 10.87
N LEU A 29 6.75 8.89 12.10
CA LEU A 29 7.39 10.18 12.41
C LEU A 29 8.92 10.06 12.38
N LYS A 30 9.47 8.88 12.72
CA LYS A 30 10.89 8.55 12.66
C LYS A 30 11.09 7.05 12.46
N GLY A 31 12.26 6.68 11.92
CA GLY A 31 12.64 5.30 11.63
C GLY A 31 12.09 4.80 10.30
N ASP A 32 12.74 3.80 9.73
CA ASP A 32 12.40 3.22 8.42
C ASP A 32 11.66 1.87 8.52
N GLY A 33 11.45 1.36 9.72
CA GLY A 33 10.77 0.09 9.97
C GLY A 33 11.64 -1.16 9.81
N THR A 34 12.95 -1.02 9.60
CA THR A 34 13.86 -2.16 9.47
C THR A 34 14.14 -2.87 10.80
N LEU A 35 14.09 -2.12 11.91
CA LEU A 35 14.34 -2.61 13.27
C LEU A 35 13.22 -2.15 14.23
N PRO A 36 13.05 -2.83 15.40
CA PRO A 36 12.17 -2.36 16.45
C PRO A 36 12.49 -0.92 16.87
N SER A 37 11.47 -0.10 17.04
CA SER A 37 11.61 1.30 17.45
C SER A 37 11.45 1.47 18.97
N PRO A 38 12.08 2.48 19.60
CA PRO A 38 11.87 2.81 21.01
C PRO A 38 10.41 3.18 21.31
N GLY A 39 9.65 2.26 21.94
CA GLY A 39 8.23 2.48 22.22
C GLY A 39 7.92 3.51 23.31
N TRP A 40 8.93 3.97 24.05
CA TRP A 40 8.79 4.98 25.10
C TRP A 40 9.03 6.41 24.61
N ASP A 41 9.54 6.61 23.39
CA ASP A 41 9.83 7.93 22.83
C ASP A 41 8.73 8.32 21.83
N PRO A 42 7.93 9.37 22.11
CA PRO A 42 6.84 9.79 21.23
C PRO A 42 7.34 10.23 19.84
N ALA A 43 8.62 10.58 19.69
CA ALA A 43 9.19 10.91 18.38
C ALA A 43 9.20 9.71 17.40
N TYR A 44 9.10 8.48 17.89
CA TYR A 44 8.98 7.25 17.08
C TYR A 44 7.53 6.81 16.87
N GLY A 45 6.56 7.61 17.31
CA GLY A 45 5.15 7.38 17.04
C GLY A 45 4.81 7.44 15.54
N TRP A 46 3.53 7.22 15.25
CA TRP A 46 2.97 7.41 13.91
C TRP A 46 2.20 8.72 13.87
N ALA A 47 2.10 9.33 12.69
CA ALA A 47 1.19 10.45 12.48
C ALA A 47 -0.26 9.99 12.77
N LYS A 48 -1.12 10.95 13.11
CA LYS A 48 -2.52 10.64 13.46
C LYS A 48 -3.29 10.01 12.29
N GLU A 49 -3.05 10.53 11.08
CA GLU A 49 -3.69 10.04 9.87
C GLU A 49 -2.72 9.13 9.08
N PRO A 50 -3.19 8.02 8.51
CA PRO A 50 -2.40 7.17 7.62
C PRO A 50 -2.19 7.85 6.26
N ILE A 51 -1.42 7.20 5.39
CA ILE A 51 -1.31 7.61 3.97
C ILE A 51 -2.71 7.57 3.34
N PRO A 52 -3.16 8.64 2.66
CA PRO A 52 -4.42 8.64 1.92
C PRO A 52 -4.50 7.50 0.89
N PHE A 53 -5.68 6.92 0.71
CA PHE A 53 -5.85 5.74 -0.14
C PHE A 53 -5.49 5.99 -1.62
N ASP A 54 -5.78 7.19 -2.12
CA ASP A 54 -5.47 7.66 -3.47
C ASP A 54 -3.98 7.96 -3.69
N GLU A 55 -3.19 8.05 -2.63
CA GLU A 55 -1.72 8.10 -2.69
C GLU A 55 -1.06 6.71 -2.70
N LEU A 56 -1.83 5.63 -2.47
CA LEU A 56 -1.30 4.28 -2.52
C LEU A 56 -1.03 3.84 -3.96
N PRO A 57 -0.01 2.98 -4.19
CA PRO A 57 0.27 2.46 -5.52
C PRO A 57 -0.95 1.77 -6.14
N PHE A 58 -1.30 2.21 -7.34
CA PHE A 58 -2.35 1.63 -8.15
C PHE A 58 -1.97 1.68 -9.62
N GLU A 59 -2.65 0.88 -10.42
CA GLU A 59 -2.54 0.92 -11.87
C GLU A 59 -3.83 0.46 -12.52
N TYR A 60 -4.21 1.09 -13.63
CA TYR A 60 -5.43 0.77 -14.35
C TYR A 60 -5.20 0.84 -15.85
N ASN A 61 -5.53 -0.25 -16.56
CA ASN A 61 -5.36 -0.39 -18.01
C ASN A 61 -4.02 0.12 -18.56
N PRO A 62 -2.88 -0.40 -18.07
CA PRO A 62 -1.58 0.08 -18.53
C PRO A 62 -1.33 -0.27 -20.00
N GLU A 63 -0.64 0.60 -20.74
CA GLU A 63 -0.38 0.44 -22.19
C GLU A 63 0.28 -0.89 -22.56
N ARG A 64 1.07 -1.47 -21.65
CA ARG A 64 1.73 -2.77 -21.85
C ARG A 64 0.76 -3.97 -21.90
N GLY A 65 -0.49 -3.80 -21.45
CA GLY A 65 -1.55 -4.80 -21.56
C GLY A 65 -1.51 -5.96 -20.55
N TYR A 66 -0.65 -5.89 -19.51
CA TYR A 66 -0.60 -6.92 -18.47
C TYR A 66 -0.16 -6.36 -17.11
N ILE A 67 -0.48 -7.07 -16.03
CA ILE A 67 -0.05 -6.77 -14.66
C ILE A 67 0.46 -8.06 -14.03
N VAL A 68 1.61 -7.99 -13.34
CA VAL A 68 2.22 -9.15 -12.65
C VAL A 68 2.54 -8.76 -11.22
N THR A 69 2.11 -9.57 -10.26
CA THR A 69 2.52 -9.47 -8.86
C THR A 69 2.95 -10.84 -8.33
N ALA A 70 4.05 -10.86 -7.60
CA ALA A 70 4.79 -12.03 -7.13
C ALA A 70 5.65 -11.63 -5.91
N ASN A 71 5.07 -10.82 -5.01
CA ASN A 71 5.72 -10.29 -3.80
C ASN A 71 6.98 -9.46 -4.06
N GLN A 72 7.21 -9.02 -5.30
CA GLN A 72 8.30 -8.10 -5.64
C GLN A 72 8.02 -6.67 -5.15
N ALA A 73 9.09 -5.93 -4.91
CA ALA A 73 9.07 -4.49 -4.64
C ALA A 73 9.19 -3.68 -5.94
#